data_AF-A0A9X9JCU5-F1
#
_entry.id   AF-A0A9X9JCU5-F1
#
_cell.length_a   1.000
_cell.length_b   1.000
_cell.length_c   1.000
_cell.angle_alpha   90.00
_cell.angle_beta   90.00
_cell.angle_gamma   90.00
#
_symmetry.space_group_name_H-M   'P 1'
#
loop_
_entity.id
_entity.type
_entity.pdbx_description
1 polymer ?
#
loop_
_entity_poly.entity_id
_entity_poly.type
_entity_poly.pdbx_seq_one_letter_code
_entity_poly.pdbx_strand_id
1 'polypeptide(L)'
;MNAKNWRETVAKGVTVAKPVYAAQIALYQAYMEGTVPGISAAPALFTAINKDTAELHHELVPFDADLAQRMSDRGVRILRATDAGELLPRIAANRDFFECRFCPWAGRCWGLPA
;
A
#
# COMPACT_ATOMS: atom_id res chain seq x y z
N MET A 1 -3.17 -11.51 -10.42
CA MET A 1 -2.42 -12.22 -9.34
C MET A 1 -2.07 -13.62 -9.85
N ASN A 2 -0.99 -14.26 -9.41
CA ASN A 2 -0.83 -15.71 -9.70
C ASN A 2 -1.87 -16.52 -8.90
N ALA A 3 -2.08 -17.79 -9.24
CA ALA A 3 -3.17 -18.59 -8.67
C ALA A 3 -3.10 -18.72 -7.14
N LYS A 4 -1.90 -18.80 -6.55
CA LYS A 4 -1.74 -18.87 -5.09
C LYS A 4 -2.28 -17.60 -4.41
N ASN A 5 -1.81 -16.43 -4.85
CA ASN A 5 -2.26 -15.16 -4.28
C ASN A 5 -3.73 -14.90 -4.58
N TRP A 6 -4.22 -15.28 -5.76
CA TRP A 6 -5.63 -15.13 -6.11
C TRP A 6 -6.52 -15.96 -5.18
N ARG A 7 -6.20 -17.24 -4.96
CA ARG A 7 -6.95 -18.10 -4.04
C ARG A 7 -6.97 -17.58 -2.60
N GLU A 8 -5.85 -17.01 -2.14
CA GLU A 8 -5.81 -16.37 -0.82
C GLU A 8 -6.73 -15.14 -0.75
N THR A 9 -6.72 -14.29 -1.77
CA THR A 9 -7.64 -13.14 -1.86
C THR A 9 -9.09 -13.59 -1.87
N VAL A 10 -9.45 -14.61 -2.66
CA VAL A 10 -10.82 -15.17 -2.66
C VAL A 10 -11.22 -15.69 -1.28
N ALA A 11 -10.30 -16.33 -0.56
CA ALA A 11 -10.59 -16.94 0.73
C ALA A 11 -10.66 -15.93 1.90
N LYS A 12 -9.87 -14.85 1.85
CA LYS A 12 -9.68 -13.93 2.99
C LYS A 12 -10.09 -12.48 2.72
N GLY A 13 -10.41 -12.13 1.48
CA GLY A 13 -10.65 -10.77 1.00
C GLY A 13 -9.37 -9.94 0.80
N VAL A 14 -9.48 -8.84 0.06
CA VAL A 14 -8.35 -7.93 -0.24
C VAL A 14 -7.72 -7.35 1.02
N THR A 15 -8.51 -7.02 2.04
CA THR A 15 -8.01 -6.37 3.26
C THR A 15 -6.94 -7.19 3.96
N VAL A 16 -7.12 -8.51 4.04
CA VAL A 16 -6.16 -9.41 4.67
C VAL A 16 -5.09 -9.86 3.68
N ALA A 17 -5.49 -10.26 2.46
CA ALA A 17 -4.56 -10.85 1.49
C ALA A 17 -3.62 -9.82 0.85
N LYS A 18 -4.07 -8.57 0.74
CA LYS A 18 -3.43 -7.47 0.03
C LYS A 18 -3.68 -6.11 0.73
N PRO A 19 -3.19 -5.93 1.97
CA PRO A 19 -3.45 -4.74 2.77
C PRO A 19 -3.04 -3.42 2.10
N VAL A 20 -2.05 -3.45 1.19
CA VAL A 20 -1.66 -2.28 0.39
C VAL A 20 -2.79 -1.80 -0.53
N TYR A 21 -3.54 -2.72 -1.15
CA TYR A 21 -4.68 -2.34 -2.00
C TYR A 21 -5.86 -1.86 -1.16
N ALA A 22 -6.10 -2.44 0.01
CA ALA A 22 -7.11 -1.93 0.94
C ALA A 22 -6.79 -0.50 1.40
N ALA A 23 -5.52 -0.21 1.73
CA ALA A 23 -5.07 1.14 2.03
C ALA A 23 -5.29 2.12 0.86
N GLN A 24 -4.97 1.70 -0.37
CA GLN A 24 -5.19 2.52 -1.56
C GLN A 24 -6.68 2.82 -1.78
N ILE A 25 -7.54 1.81 -1.67
CA ILE A 25 -9.00 1.95 -1.79
C ILE A 25 -9.53 2.94 -0.75
N ALA A 26 -9.16 2.76 0.52
CA ALA A 26 -9.60 3.64 1.61
C ALA A 26 -9.14 5.10 1.40
N LEU A 27 -7.90 5.31 0.95
CA LEU A 27 -7.40 6.65 0.62
C LEU A 27 -8.18 7.30 -0.53
N TYR A 28 -8.52 6.54 -1.58
CA TYR A 28 -9.34 7.06 -2.67
C TYR A 28 -10.74 7.44 -2.20
N GLN A 29 -11.41 6.57 -1.45
CA GLN A 29 -12.73 6.87 -0.89
C GLN A 29 -12.69 8.11 0.03
N ALA A 30 -11.62 8.30 0.81
CA ALA A 30 -11.48 9.48 1.67
C ALA A 30 -11.21 10.79 0.91
N TYR A 31 -10.31 10.78 -0.07
CA TYR A 31 -9.82 12.02 -0.69
C TYR A 31 -10.46 12.39 -2.03
N MET A 32 -11.22 11.47 -2.65
CA MET A 32 -11.91 11.76 -3.91
C MET A 32 -13.34 12.24 -3.74
N GLU A 33 -13.87 12.37 -2.52
CA GLU A 33 -15.25 12.84 -2.27
C GLU A 33 -15.55 14.19 -2.96
N GLY A 34 -14.56 15.10 -3.01
CA GLY A 34 -14.71 16.40 -3.68
C GLY A 34 -14.79 16.33 -5.21
N THR A 35 -14.29 15.27 -5.85
CA THR A 35 -14.32 15.08 -7.31
C THR A 35 -15.29 14.00 -7.75
N VAL A 36 -15.63 13.06 -6.85
CA VAL A 36 -16.57 11.96 -7.03
C VAL A 36 -17.52 11.96 -5.82
N PRO A 37 -18.59 12.76 -5.84
CA PRO A 37 -19.54 12.83 -4.73
C PRO A 37 -20.16 11.46 -4.41
N GLY A 38 -20.20 11.11 -3.13
CA GLY A 38 -20.73 9.86 -2.62
C GLY A 38 -19.78 8.65 -2.67
N ILE A 39 -18.53 8.84 -3.09
CA ILE A 39 -17.55 7.73 -3.19
C ILE A 39 -17.25 7.09 -1.82
N SER A 40 -17.27 7.88 -0.74
CA SER A 40 -17.10 7.38 0.62
C SER A 40 -18.35 6.68 1.19
N ALA A 41 -19.54 6.97 0.62
CA ALA A 41 -20.81 6.40 1.04
C ALA A 41 -21.14 5.06 0.36
N ALA A 42 -20.40 4.70 -0.70
CA ALA A 42 -20.58 3.46 -1.45
C ALA A 42 -19.34 2.56 -1.34
N PRO A 43 -19.51 1.23 -1.32
CA PRO A 43 -18.36 0.32 -1.37
C PRO A 43 -17.64 0.42 -2.72
N ALA A 44 -16.31 0.32 -2.70
CA ALA A 44 -15.51 0.20 -3.90
C ALA A 44 -15.60 -1.22 -4.47
N LEU A 45 -15.63 -1.35 -5.80
CA LEU A 45 -15.52 -2.65 -6.47
C LEU A 45 -14.05 -3.01 -6.66
N PHE A 46 -13.56 -4.00 -5.93
CA PHE A 46 -12.25 -4.58 -6.19
C PHE A 46 -12.40 -5.80 -7.10
N THR A 47 -11.51 -5.90 -8.10
CA THR A 47 -11.49 -7.02 -9.06
C THR A 47 -10.11 -7.65 -9.10
N ALA A 48 -10.04 -8.96 -8.82
CA ALA A 48 -8.84 -9.76 -8.94
C ALA A 48 -8.95 -10.75 -10.10
N ILE A 49 -7.98 -10.66 -11.02
CA ILE A 49 -7.84 -11.60 -12.14
C ILE A 49 -6.78 -12.63 -11.80
N ASN A 50 -7.13 -13.92 -11.91
CA ASN A 50 -6.16 -15.01 -11.86
C ASN A 50 -5.38 -15.02 -13.18
N LYS A 51 -4.07 -14.76 -13.14
CA LYS A 51 -3.23 -14.71 -14.34
C LYS A 51 -2.99 -16.08 -14.97
N ASP A 52 -3.22 -17.15 -14.21
CA ASP A 52 -2.95 -18.52 -14.65
C ASP A 52 -4.16 -19.12 -15.38
N THR A 53 -5.38 -18.68 -15.02
CA THR A 53 -6.66 -19.24 -15.52
C THR A 53 -7.63 -18.22 -16.11
N ALA A 54 -7.33 -16.92 -16.01
CA ALA A 54 -8.21 -15.79 -16.34
C ALA A 54 -9.51 -15.67 -15.52
N GLU A 55 -9.66 -16.45 -14.44
CA GLU A 55 -10.82 -16.32 -13.54
C GLU A 55 -10.89 -14.94 -12.88
N LEU A 56 -12.12 -14.44 -12.75
CA LEU A 56 -12.42 -13.16 -12.12
C LEU A 56 -13.00 -13.38 -10.73
N HIS A 57 -12.52 -12.60 -9.78
CA HIS A 57 -13.11 -12.46 -8.45
C HIS A 57 -13.42 -11.00 -8.20
N HIS A 58 -14.60 -10.74 -7.64
CA HIS A 58 -15.08 -9.41 -7.32
C HIS A 58 -15.47 -9.35 -5.85
N GLU A 59 -15.11 -8.27 -5.17
CA GLU A 59 -15.56 -7.98 -3.82
C GLU A 59 -15.95 -6.50 -3.68
N LEU A 60 -16.97 -6.24 -2.88
CA LEU A 60 -17.37 -4.91 -2.47
C LEU A 60 -16.60 -4.56 -1.20
N VAL A 61 -15.83 -3.48 -1.23
CA VAL A 61 -14.99 -3.02 -0.12
C VAL A 61 -15.60 -1.76 0.48
N PRO A 62 -16.23 -1.84 1.66
CA PRO A 62 -16.76 -0.67 2.36
C PRO A 62 -15.66 0.32 2.70
N PHE A 63 -16.02 1.59 2.83
CA PHE A 63 -15.08 2.62 3.24
C PHE A 63 -14.60 2.38 4.69
N ASP A 64 -13.28 2.30 4.86
CA ASP A 64 -12.60 2.22 6.15
C ASP A 64 -11.90 3.56 6.43
N ALA A 65 -12.62 4.48 7.08
CA ALA A 65 -12.12 5.82 7.43
C ALA A 65 -10.90 5.76 8.36
N ASP A 66 -10.88 4.79 9.26
CA ASP A 66 -9.80 4.57 10.22
C ASP A 66 -8.51 4.13 9.52
N LEU A 67 -8.61 3.21 8.54
CA LEU A 67 -7.49 2.83 7.70
C LEU A 67 -6.99 4.01 6.86
N ALA A 68 -7.90 4.77 6.25
CA ALA A 68 -7.52 5.96 5.50
C ALA A 68 -6.73 6.94 6.38
N GLN A 69 -7.25 7.29 7.56
CA GLN A 69 -6.59 8.21 8.49
C GLN A 69 -5.21 7.69 8.93
N ARG A 70 -5.12 6.42 9.36
CA ARG A 70 -3.82 5.83 9.76
C ARG A 70 -2.78 5.87 8.64
N MET A 71 -3.20 5.64 7.40
CA MET A 71 -2.29 5.68 6.25
C MET A 71 -1.89 7.11 5.89
N SER A 72 -2.81 8.07 5.99
CA SER A 72 -2.51 9.49 5.85
C SER A 72 -1.51 9.98 6.89
N ASP A 73 -1.71 9.64 8.17
CA ASP A 73 -0.81 10.00 9.26
C ASP A 73 0.59 9.41 9.07
N ARG A 74 0.67 8.20 8.53
CA ARG A 74 1.94 7.60 8.14
C ARG A 74 2.63 8.42 7.05
N GLY A 75 1.89 8.89 6.04
CA GLY A 75 2.41 9.79 5.01
C GLY A 75 2.94 11.10 5.61
N VAL A 76 2.16 11.74 6.49
CA VAL A 76 2.55 12.98 7.18
C VAL A 76 3.85 12.80 7.98
N ARG A 77 4.03 11.66 8.67
CA ARG A 77 5.28 11.38 9.39
C ARG A 77 6.49 11.31 8.46
N ILE A 78 6.35 10.69 7.28
CA ILE A 78 7.43 10.64 6.28
C ILE A 78 7.79 12.04 5.79
N LEU A 79 6.77 12.87 5.49
CA LEU A 79 6.98 14.25 5.04
C LEU A 79 7.71 15.06 6.11
N ARG A 80 7.25 15.01 7.36
CA ARG A 80 7.89 15.73 8.48
C ARG A 80 9.33 15.31 8.72
N ALA A 81 9.62 14.00 8.69
CA ALA A 81 10.99 13.51 8.82
C ALA A 81 11.87 14.02 7.65
N THR A 82 11.32 14.01 6.44
CA THR A 82 12.01 14.52 5.25
C THR A 82 12.31 16.03 5.37
N ASP A 83 11.32 16.82 5.81
CA ASP A 83 11.47 18.27 6.01
C ASP A 83 12.49 18.61 7.11
N ALA A 84 12.56 17.78 8.16
CA ALA A 84 13.55 17.90 9.22
C ALA A 84 14.96 17.41 8.83
N GLY A 85 15.12 16.87 7.62
CA GLY A 85 16.37 16.24 7.17
C GLY A 85 16.70 14.92 7.87
N GLU A 86 15.74 14.34 8.58
CA GLU A 86 15.87 13.04 9.24
C GLU A 86 15.85 11.93 8.20
N LEU A 87 16.85 11.05 8.24
CA LEU A 87 16.80 9.80 7.51
C LEU A 87 16.03 8.79 8.34
N LEU A 88 15.01 8.18 7.73
CA LEU A 88 14.36 7.02 8.33
C LEU A 88 15.39 5.87 8.47
N PRO A 89 15.24 5.00 9.48
CA PRO A 89 16.14 3.88 9.68
C PRO A 89 16.32 3.05 8.41
N ARG A 90 17.56 2.61 8.19
CA ARG A 90 17.85 1.69 7.08
C ARG A 90 17.03 0.41 7.25
N ILE A 91 16.60 -0.16 6.12
CA ILE A 91 15.87 -1.44 6.09
C ILE A 91 16.74 -2.64 6.51
N ALA A 92 18.07 -2.47 6.53
CA ALA A 92 19.03 -3.51 6.84
C ALA A 92 20.27 -2.94 7.56
N ALA A 93 20.99 -3.80 8.27
CA ALA A 93 22.22 -3.43 8.98
C ALA A 93 23.48 -3.46 8.09
N ASN A 94 23.41 -4.09 6.92
CA ASN A 94 24.54 -4.20 5.98
C ASN A 94 24.13 -3.85 4.55
N ARG A 95 25.11 -3.37 3.77
CA ARG A 95 24.92 -2.94 2.38
C ARG A 95 24.62 -4.07 1.41
N ASP A 96 25.05 -5.29 1.74
CA ASP A 96 24.94 -6.47 0.89
C ASP A 96 23.58 -7.17 0.99
N PHE A 97 22.69 -6.71 1.87
CA PHE A 97 21.31 -7.17 1.94
C PHE A 97 20.66 -7.10 0.55
N PHE A 98 19.89 -8.12 0.18
CA PHE A 98 19.42 -8.32 -1.19
C PHE A 98 18.71 -7.07 -1.75
N GLU A 99 17.80 -6.48 -0.98
CA GLU A 99 17.05 -5.28 -1.34
C GLU A 99 17.94 -4.03 -1.39
N CYS A 100 19.03 -3.99 -0.62
CA CYS A 100 20.00 -2.90 -0.64
C CYS A 100 20.95 -2.97 -1.84
N ARG A 101 21.36 -4.17 -2.27
CA ARG A 101 22.28 -4.38 -3.40
C ARG A 101 21.72 -3.82 -4.71
N PHE A 102 20.41 -3.88 -4.90
CA PHE A 102 19.74 -3.40 -6.12
C PHE A 102 19.04 -2.04 -5.93
N CYS A 103 19.24 -1.38 -4.79
CA CYS A 103 18.61 -0.09 -4.52
C CYS A 103 19.33 1.04 -5.30
N PRO A 104 18.63 1.79 -6.18
CA PRO A 104 19.23 2.92 -6.90
C PRO A 104 19.79 4.01 -5.99
N TRP A 105 19.30 4.08 -4.74
CA TRP A 105 19.71 5.05 -3.72
C TRP A 105 20.76 4.50 -2.74
N ALA A 106 21.31 3.30 -2.97
CA ALA A 106 22.26 2.67 -2.05
C ALA A 106 23.50 3.55 -1.77
N GLY A 107 24.05 4.22 -2.78
CA GLY A 107 25.19 5.12 -2.60
C GLY A 107 24.92 6.23 -1.59
N ARG A 108 23.77 6.90 -1.69
CA ARG A 108 23.35 7.94 -0.74
C ARG A 108 23.04 7.35 0.64
N CYS A 109 22.28 6.27 0.69
CA CYS A 109 21.83 5.64 1.94
C CYS A 109 23.00 5.13 2.81
N TRP A 110 24.03 4.55 2.19
CA TRP A 110 25.21 4.02 2.87
C TRP A 110 26.36 5.02 3.00
N GLY A 111 26.30 6.16 2.31
CA GLY A 111 27.29 7.24 2.39
C GLY A 111 27.02 8.29 3.46
N LEU A 112 25.80 8.32 4.02
CA LEU A 112 25.41 9.23 5.10
C LEU A 112 25.53 8.54 6.47
N PRO A 113 25.72 9.29 7.57
CA PRO A 113 25.59 8.76 8.93
C PRO A 113 24.27 8.01 9.11
N ALA A 114 24.32 6.94 9.91
CA ALA A 114 23.14 6.14 10.23
C ALA A 114 22.14 6.93 11.08
#